data_AF-A0A8X6L8E9-F1
#
_entry.id   AF-A0A8X6L8E9-F1
#
_cell.length_a   1.000
_cell.length_b   1.000
_cell.length_c   1.000
_cell.angle_alpha   90.00
_cell.angle_beta   90.00
_cell.angle_gamma   90.00
#
_symmetry.space_group_name_H-M   'P 1'
#
loop_
_entity.id
_entity.type
_entity.pdbx_description
1 polymer ?
#
loop_
_entity_poly.entity_id
_entity_poly.type
_entity_poly.pdbx_seq_one_letter_code
_entity_poly.pdbx_strand_id
1 'polypeptide(L)' 'MAAPIQNPAKCEVRSVIRFLPAKGQRPVDIHKEIVSVYGNIMNRQNVTKWCRHFSEGPMFMTNKEQVGHL' A
#
# COMPACT_ATOMS: atom_id res chain seq x y z
N MET A 1 -15.72 -1.70 -19.44
CA MET A 1 -16.52 -1.15 -18.33
C MET A 1 -15.57 -0.73 -17.22
N ALA A 2 -15.49 0.55 -16.86
CA ALA A 2 -14.62 1.03 -15.80
C ALA A 2 -15.26 0.68 -14.44
N ALA A 3 -14.55 -0.07 -13.60
CA ALA A 3 -15.03 -0.38 -12.26
C ALA A 3 -15.13 0.92 -11.44
N PRO A 4 -16.25 1.16 -10.71
CA PRO A 4 -16.34 2.30 -9.81
C PRO A 4 -15.19 2.25 -8.80
N ILE A 5 -14.42 3.33 -8.71
CA ILE A 5 -13.40 3.51 -7.68
C ILE A 5 -14.14 3.53 -6.35
N GLN A 6 -14.13 2.41 -5.63
CA GLN A 6 -14.71 2.32 -4.29
C GLN A 6 -13.96 3.27 -3.37
N ASN A 7 -14.54 4.45 -3.16
CA ASN A 7 -14.05 5.58 -2.40
C ASN A 7 -12.73 6.20 -2.94
N PRO A 8 -12.77 7.39 -3.59
CA PRO A 8 -11.60 8.02 -4.18
C PRO A 8 -10.48 8.24 -3.15
N ALA A 9 -10.84 8.62 -1.91
CA ALA A 9 -9.88 8.79 -0.82
C ALA A 9 -9.06 7.52 -0.52
N LYS A 10 -9.66 6.32 -0.64
CA LYS A 10 -8.92 5.05 -0.44
C LYS A 10 -7.92 4.77 -1.56
N CYS A 11 -8.24 5.20 -2.78
CA CYS A 11 -7.33 5.08 -3.93
C CYS A 11 -6.16 6.06 -3.79
N GLU A 12 -6.45 7.31 -3.46
CA GLU A 12 -5.44 8.36 -3.28
C GLU A 12 -4.45 8.02 -2.16
N VAL A 13 -4.94 7.56 -1.01
CA VAL A 13 -4.10 7.17 0.13
C VAL A 13 -3.19 5.99 -0.22
N ARG A 14 -3.68 5.02 -1.01
CA ARG A 14 -2.82 3.93 -1.52
C ARG A 14 -1.74 4.45 -2.46
N SER A 15 -2.04 5.43 -3.31
CA SER A 15 -1.05 6.05 -4.19
C SER A 15 0.02 6.81 -3.39
N VAL A 16 -0.37 7.57 -2.36
CA VAL A 16 0.54 8.27 -1.44
C VAL A 16 1.49 7.27 -0.78
N ILE A 17 0.96 6.18 -0.22
CA ILE A 17 1.78 5.15 0.45
C ILE A 17 2.65 4.37 -0.54
N ARG A 18 2.29 4.29 -1.82
CA ARG A 18 3.13 3.65 -2.84
C ARG A 18 4.29 4.55 -3.29
N PHE A 19 4.05 5.86 -3.40
CA PHE A 19 5.01 6.79 -3.99
C PHE A 19 6.00 7.36 -2.98
N LEU A 20 5.55 7.71 -1.78
CA LEU A 20 6.42 8.37 -0.79
C LEU A 20 7.57 7.49 -0.26
N PRO A 21 7.39 6.19 0.03
CA PRO A 21 8.50 5.33 0.42
C PRO A 21 9.56 5.19 -0.67
N ALA A 22 9.14 5.14 -1.94
CA ALA A 22 10.05 5.07 -3.07
C ALA A 22 10.91 6.34 -3.20
N LYS A 23 10.46 7.47 -2.64
CA LYS A 23 11.24 8.71 -2.50
C LYS A 23 12.11 8.77 -1.24
N GLY A 24 12.16 7.70 -0.46
CA GLY A 24 12.92 7.63 0.79
C GLY A 24 12.22 8.29 1.99
N GLN A 25 10.93 8.62 1.91
CA GLN A 25 10.21 9.11 3.08
C GLN A 25 10.01 8.00 4.10
N ARG A 26 10.18 8.35 5.39
CA ARG A 26 9.98 7.41 6.48
C ARG A 26 8.48 7.18 6.72
N PRO A 27 8.06 5.97 7.14
CA PRO A 27 6.65 5.66 7.41
C PRO A 27 5.95 6.61 8.40
N VAL A 28 6.71 7.17 9.36
CA VAL A 28 6.20 8.13 10.34
C VAL A 28 5.81 9.46 9.68
N ASP A 29 6.58 9.93 8.71
CA ASP A 29 6.33 11.18 8.00
C ASP A 29 5.14 11.00 7.05
N ILE A 30 5.05 9.85 6.39
CA ILE A 30 3.92 9.46 5.54
C ILE A 30 2.61 9.43 6.33
N HIS A 31 2.62 8.85 7.55
CA HIS A 31 1.42 8.82 8.38
C HIS A 31 0.98 10.22 8.81
N LYS A 32 1.92 11.13 9.11
CA LYS A 32 1.59 12.53 9.43
C LYS A 32 0.93 13.23 8.25
N GLU A 33 1.41 13.01 7.04
CA GLU A 33 0.83 13.59 5.83
C GLU A 33 -0.58 13.05 5.56
N ILE A 34 -0.78 11.74 5.68
CA ILE A 34 -2.12 11.13 5.54
C ILE A 34 -3.09 11.70 6.58
N VAL A 35 -2.67 11.82 7.85
CA VAL A 35 -3.52 12.38 8.91
C VAL A 35 -3.83 13.85 8.67
N SER A 36 -2.87 14.62 8.16
CA SER A 36 -3.04 16.04 7.89
C SER A 36 -4.01 16.33 6.75
N VAL A 37 -4.01 15.50 5.69
CA VAL A 37 -4.82 15.73 4.48
C VAL A 37 -6.17 15.04 4.57
N TYR A 38 -6.19 13.80 5.05
CA TYR A 38 -7.38 12.93 5.02
C TYR A 38 -7.98 12.65 6.40
N GLY A 39 -7.34 13.11 7.49
CA GLY A 39 -7.73 12.78 8.86
C GLY A 39 -7.23 11.41 9.32
N ASN A 40 -7.65 10.96 10.51
CA ASN A 40 -7.18 9.71 11.13
C ASN A 40 -7.80 8.44 10.50
N ILE A 41 -7.72 8.31 9.18
CA ILE A 41 -8.27 7.19 8.41
C ILE A 41 -7.41 5.92 8.49
N MET A 42 -6.15 6.03 8.94
CA MET A 42 -5.19 4.94 8.94
C MET A 42 -4.10 5.12 10.00
N ASN A 43 -3.89 4.10 10.83
CA ASN A 43 -2.87 4.14 11.88
C ASN A 43 -1.44 3.93 11.32
N ARG A 44 -0.43 4.26 12.12
CA ARG A 44 1.01 4.09 11.77
C ARG A 44 1.39 2.66 11.39
N GLN A 45 0.85 1.66 12.08
CA GLN A 45 1.17 0.25 11.85
C GLN A 45 0.71 -0.19 10.46
N ASN A 46 -0.49 0.25 10.07
CA ASN A 46 -1.03 0.04 8.75
C ASN A 46 -0.16 0.73 7.70
N VAL A 47 0.17 2.02 7.87
CA VAL A 47 1.06 2.74 6.92
C VAL A 47 2.39 2.00 6.74
N THR A 48 2.97 1.48 7.82
CA THR A 48 4.22 0.71 7.78
C THR A 48 4.06 -0.62 7.03
N LYS A 49 2.97 -1.36 7.27
CA LYS A 49 2.67 -2.61 6.54
C LYS A 49 2.55 -2.37 5.03
N TRP A 50 1.83 -1.32 4.63
CA TRP A 50 1.64 -0.98 3.23
C TRP A 50 2.93 -0.47 2.58
N CYS A 51 3.69 0.36 3.30
CA CYS A 51 5.02 0.81 2.89
C CYS A 51 5.94 -0.39 2.57
N ARG A 52 5.96 -1.41 3.46
CA ARG A 52 6.73 -2.63 3.22
C ARG A 52 6.19 -3.43 2.04
N HIS A 53 4.87 -3.64 1.98
CA HIS A 53 4.22 -4.36 0.90
C HIS A 53 4.54 -3.77 -0.49
N PHE A 54 4.59 -2.44 -0.60
CA PHE A 54 4.96 -1.78 -1.87
C PHE A 54 6.47 -1.79 -2.12
N SER A 55 7.30 -1.78 -1.06
CA SER A 55 8.76 -1.84 -1.17
C SER A 55 9.27 -3.24 -1.53
N GLU A 56 8.53 -4.29 -1.19
CA GLU A 56 8.88 -5.69 -1.49
C GLU A 56 8.61 -6.05 -2.98
N GLY A 57 8.16 -5.08 -3.79
CA GLY A 57 7.74 -5.30 -5.18
C GLY A 57 6.44 -6.10 -5.26
N PRO A 58 5.70 -6.05 -6.39
CA PRO A 58 4.72 -7.10 -6.63
C PRO A 58 5.51 -8.41 -6.69
N MET A 59 5.22 -9.36 -5.80
CA MET A 59 5.63 -10.75 -5.98
C MET A 59 5.03 -11.25 -7.31
N PHE A 60 5.68 -10.97 -8.43
CA PHE A 60 5.33 -11.56 -9.71
C PHE A 60 5.86 -12.99 -9.71
N MET A 61 5.01 -13.88 -9.18
CA MET A 61 4.87 -15.32 -9.45
C MET A 61 6.15 -16.13 -9.74
N THR A 62 6.44 -17.08 -8.85
CA THR A 62 6.76 -18.45 -9.33
C THR A 62 5.53 -19.30 -9.04
N ASN A 63 4.85 -19.72 -10.11
CA ASN A 63 4.08 -20.96 -10.10
C ASN A 63 5.01 -22.07 -9.59
N LYS A 64 4.93 -22.41 -8.30
CA LYS A 64 5.15 -23.79 -7.91
C LYS A 64 3.77 -24.41 -7.91
N GLU A 65 3.44 -24.93 -9.08
CA GLU A 65 2.69 -26.16 -9.26
C GLU A 65 2.59 -26.87 -7.90
N GLN A 66 1.41 -26.82 -7.29
CA GLN A 66 1.06 -27.80 -6.28
C GLN A 66 0.89 -29.08 -7.09
N VAL A 67 2.01 -29.69 -7.49
CA VAL A 67 2.06 -31.09 -7.85
C VAL A 67 1.50 -31.80 -6.63
N GLY A 68 0.21 -32.11 -6.73
CA GLY A 68 -0.46 -33.03 -5.84
C GLY A 68 0.39 -34.28 -5.82
N HIS A 69 0.96 -34.52 -4.66
CA HIS A 69 1.76 -35.68 -4.36
C HIS A 69 0.81 -36.88 -4.30
N LEU A 70 1.05 -37.85 -5.19
CA LEU A 70 0.54 -39.23 -5.24
C LEU A 70 -0.98 -39.47 -5.26
#